data_AF-A0A1F5ALX1-F1
#
_entry.id   AF-A0A1F5ALX1-F1
#
_cell.length_a   1.000
_cell.length_b   1.000
_cell.length_c   1.000
_cell.angle_alpha   90.00
_cell.angle_beta   90.00
_cell.angle_gamma   90.00
#
_symmetry.space_group_name_H-M   'P 1'
#
loop_
_entity.id
_entity.type
_entity.pdbx_description
1 polymer ?
#
loop_
_entity_poly.entity_id
_entity_poly.type
_entity_poly.pdbx_seq_one_letter_code
_entity_poly.pdbx_strand_id
1 'polypeptide(L)'
;MKDPFYAGLLFQIENIIYQTDDDAKTKGLQLTDSQVKSALIKTQKKLQGGEPDIPETNERERILAELVNCLIHAPDALVEQTTTDDGRAEEKPLNISDWVKALETVEDSVKTRKSHIPRSRDYLDFVHGFIGQAKGMKALKPKAPAGKK
;
A
#
# COMPACT_ATOMS: atom_id res chain seq x y z
N MET A 1 -6.35 10.41 -11.88
CA MET A 1 -4.89 10.14 -11.75
C MET A 1 -4.42 9.54 -13.06
N LYS A 2 -3.47 10.17 -13.77
CA LYS A 2 -3.04 9.78 -15.14
C LYS A 2 -1.67 9.10 -15.19
N ASP A 3 -1.08 8.82 -14.03
CA ASP A 3 0.20 8.14 -13.91
C ASP A 3 -0.02 6.68 -13.47
N PRO A 4 0.14 5.69 -14.37
CA PRO A 4 0.02 4.28 -14.05
C PRO A 4 1.03 3.81 -12.99
N PHE A 5 2.21 4.43 -12.93
CA PHE A 5 3.24 4.06 -11.96
C PHE A 5 2.80 4.44 -10.55
N TYR A 6 2.41 5.71 -10.35
CA TYR A 6 1.94 6.17 -9.06
C TYR A 6 0.69 5.42 -8.58
N ALA A 7 -0.25 5.11 -9.50
CA ALA A 7 -1.40 4.28 -9.18
C ALA A 7 -1.00 2.87 -8.71
N GLY A 8 0.06 2.30 -9.28
CA GLY A 8 0.65 1.03 -8.84
C GLY A 8 1.20 1.09 -7.42
N LEU A 9 1.88 2.18 -7.04
CA LEU A 9 2.37 2.38 -5.67
C LEU A 9 1.23 2.43 -4.65
N LEU A 10 0.18 3.20 -4.95
CA LEU A 10 -0.99 3.29 -4.07
C LEU A 10 -1.67 1.93 -3.89
N PHE A 11 -1.86 1.20 -4.99
CA PHE A 11 -2.45 -0.14 -4.95
C PHE A 11 -1.60 -1.12 -4.13
N GLN A 12 -0.27 -1.06 -4.25
CA GLN A 12 0.62 -1.92 -3.48
C GLN A 12 0.49 -1.66 -1.97
N ILE A 13 0.46 -0.39 -1.56
CA ILE A 13 0.27 -0.01 -0.15
C ILE A 13 -1.09 -0.49 0.37
N GLU A 14 -2.16 -0.23 -0.37
CA GLU A 14 -3.51 -0.66 0.01
C GLU A 14 -3.65 -2.19 0.06
N ASN A 15 -2.97 -2.92 -0.83
CA ASN A 15 -2.93 -4.38 -0.80
C ASN A 15 -2.18 -4.93 0.41
N ILE A 16 -1.06 -4.31 0.82
CA ILE A 16 -0.36 -4.69 2.06
C ILE A 16 -1.29 -4.49 3.27
N ILE A 17 -1.97 -3.34 3.35
CA ILE A 17 -2.92 -3.07 4.43
C ILE A 17 -4.09 -4.07 4.44
N TYR A 18 -4.63 -4.38 3.26
CA TYR A 18 -5.67 -5.40 3.08
C TYR A 18 -5.23 -6.75 3.66
N GLN A 19 -4.01 -7.20 3.30
CA GLN A 19 -3.46 -8.49 3.75
C GLN A 19 -3.27 -8.50 5.27
N THR A 20 -2.73 -7.42 5.85
CA THR A 20 -2.57 -7.31 7.30
C THR A 20 -3.90 -7.36 8.05
N ASP A 21 -4.95 -6.70 7.55
CA ASP A 21 -6.27 -6.76 8.22
C ASP A 21 -6.93 -8.14 8.07
N ASP A 22 -6.74 -8.83 6.94
CA ASP A 22 -7.15 -10.23 6.80
C ASP A 22 -6.39 -11.14 7.79
N ASP A 23 -5.08 -10.99 7.92
CA ASP A 23 -4.28 -11.75 8.88
C ASP A 23 -4.73 -11.48 10.32
N ALA A 24 -5.06 -10.23 10.65
CA ALA A 24 -5.63 -9.89 11.95
C ALA A 24 -6.97 -10.61 12.19
N LYS A 25 -7.85 -10.66 11.18
CA LYS A 25 -9.14 -11.36 11.28
C LYS A 25 -8.96 -12.86 11.50
N THR A 26 -8.00 -13.50 10.82
CA THR A 26 -7.75 -14.95 11.05
C THR A 26 -7.34 -15.26 12.49
N LYS A 27 -6.73 -14.28 13.17
CA LYS A 27 -6.34 -14.33 14.59
C LYS A 27 -7.43 -13.84 15.54
N GLY A 28 -8.65 -13.59 15.06
CA GLY A 28 -9.77 -13.08 15.86
C GLY A 28 -9.61 -11.62 16.30
N LEU A 29 -8.71 -10.87 15.66
CA LEU A 29 -8.46 -9.46 15.93
C LEU A 29 -9.12 -8.58 14.86
N GLN A 30 -9.41 -7.34 15.25
CA GLN A 30 -9.86 -6.30 14.34
C GLN A 30 -8.96 -5.08 14.51
N LEU A 31 -8.34 -4.66 13.41
CA LEU A 31 -7.63 -3.40 13.33
C LEU A 31 -8.62 -2.23 13.21
N THR A 32 -8.12 -1.01 13.37
CA THR A 32 -8.91 0.21 13.23
C THR A 32 -8.18 1.19 12.34
N ASP A 33 -8.92 2.13 11.76
CA ASP A 33 -8.36 3.16 10.87
C ASP A 33 -7.25 3.97 11.57
N SER A 34 -7.39 4.17 12.89
CA SER A 34 -6.39 4.88 13.69
C SER A 34 -5.08 4.11 13.85
N GLN A 35 -5.16 2.77 13.95
CA GLN A 35 -3.99 1.91 14.05
C GLN A 35 -3.25 1.85 12.72
N VAL A 36 -3.97 1.71 11.61
CA VAL A 36 -3.38 1.76 10.25
C VAL A 36 -2.73 3.10 10.00
N LYS A 37 -3.42 4.21 10.31
CA LYS A 37 -2.84 5.55 10.22
C LYS A 37 -1.54 5.68 11.02
N SER A 38 -1.53 5.17 12.25
CA SER A 38 -0.31 5.20 13.08
C SER A 38 0.83 4.40 12.45
N ALA A 39 0.55 3.22 11.88
CA ALA A 39 1.55 2.42 11.17
C ALA A 39 2.11 3.15 9.93
N LEU A 40 1.26 3.82 9.15
CA LEU A 40 1.69 4.64 8.01
C LEU A 40 2.64 5.77 8.45
N ILE A 41 2.28 6.52 9.49
CA ILE A 41 3.12 7.60 10.04
C ILE A 41 4.47 7.08 10.54
N LYS A 42 4.48 5.93 11.24
CA LYS A 42 5.72 5.31 11.71
C LYS A 42 6.60 4.89 10.52
N THR A 43 6.00 4.29 9.50
CA THR A 43 6.70 3.89 8.27
C THR A 43 7.36 5.11 7.60
N GLN A 44 6.60 6.18 7.36
CA GLN A 44 7.12 7.42 6.77
C GLN A 44 8.29 7.97 7.60
N LYS A 45 8.13 8.06 8.92
CA LYS A 45 9.18 8.54 9.83
C LYS A 45 10.45 7.69 9.76
N LYS A 46 10.32 6.36 9.68
CA LYS A 46 11.48 5.46 9.57
C LYS A 46 12.21 5.63 8.23
N LEU A 47 11.47 5.72 7.12
CA LEU A 47 12.04 5.92 5.78
C LEU A 47 12.73 7.27 5.62
N GLN A 48 12.29 8.28 6.38
CA GLN A 48 12.92 9.60 6.45
C GLN A 48 14.10 9.67 7.45
N GLY A 49 14.57 8.52 7.96
CA GLY A 49 15.75 8.43 8.84
C GLY A 49 15.46 8.57 10.34
N GLY A 50 14.19 8.63 10.74
CA GLY A 50 13.80 8.64 12.15
C GLY A 50 13.78 7.24 12.78
N GLU A 51 13.68 7.22 14.11
CA GLU A 51 13.53 6.00 14.90
C GLU A 51 12.17 6.00 15.63
N PRO A 52 11.07 5.63 14.95
CA PRO A 52 9.77 5.47 15.60
C PRO A 52 9.80 4.28 16.56
N ASP A 53 9.08 4.41 17.67
CA ASP A 53 8.79 3.29 18.56
C ASP A 53 7.77 2.34 17.91
N ILE A 54 8.15 1.08 17.75
CA ILE A 54 7.34 0.01 17.17
C ILE A 54 7.21 -1.08 18.25
N PRO A 55 6.20 -0.98 19.13
CA PRO A 55 6.04 -1.95 20.20
C PRO A 55 5.58 -3.30 19.64
N GLU A 56 5.94 -4.38 20.33
CA GLU A 56 5.52 -5.76 20.02
C GLU A 56 4.95 -6.47 21.26
N THR A 57 4.31 -5.70 22.13
CA THR A 57 3.92 -6.13 23.49
C THR A 57 2.78 -7.14 23.52
N ASN A 58 1.97 -7.21 22.46
CA ASN A 58 0.86 -8.15 22.32
C ASN A 58 0.65 -8.51 20.84
N GLU A 59 -0.20 -9.49 20.58
CA GLU A 59 -0.43 -10.01 19.21
C GLU A 59 -0.88 -8.93 18.23
N ARG A 60 -1.70 -7.96 18.66
CA ARG A 60 -2.12 -6.86 17.79
C ARG A 60 -0.94 -5.95 17.44
N GLU A 61 -0.12 -5.61 18.42
CA GLU A 61 1.05 -4.76 18.19
C GLU A 61 2.08 -5.47 17.30
N ARG A 62 2.25 -6.79 17.43
CA ARG A 62 3.09 -7.58 16.51
C ARG A 62 2.59 -7.52 15.06
N ILE A 63 1.28 -7.60 14.84
CA ILE A 63 0.69 -7.46 13.48
C ILE A 63 0.92 -6.04 12.93
N LEU A 64 0.82 -5.01 13.77
CA LEU A 64 1.09 -3.63 13.36
C LEU A 64 2.58 -3.39 13.10
N ALA A 65 3.46 -4.02 13.88
CA ALA A 65 4.90 -4.00 13.64
C ALA A 65 5.25 -4.66 12.31
N GLU A 66 4.63 -5.81 12.00
CA GLU A 66 4.78 -6.49 10.71
C GLU A 66 4.30 -5.62 9.55
N LEU A 67 3.14 -4.95 9.69
CA LEU A 67 2.67 -3.97 8.69
C LEU A 67 3.71 -2.87 8.43
N VAL A 68 4.29 -2.30 9.50
CA VAL A 68 5.34 -1.27 9.36
C VAL A 68 6.56 -1.83 8.64
N ASN A 69 7.03 -3.02 9.02
CA ASN A 69 8.18 -3.67 8.38
C ASN A 69 7.92 -3.98 6.90
N CYS A 70 6.74 -4.52 6.56
CA CYS A 70 6.35 -4.76 5.17
C CYS A 70 6.36 -3.46 4.36
N LEU A 71 5.84 -2.36 4.90
CA LEU A 71 5.80 -1.08 4.19
C LEU A 71 7.17 -0.41 4.06
N ILE A 72 8.09 -0.65 5.01
CA ILE A 72 9.47 -0.16 4.94
C ILE A 72 10.23 -0.86 3.80
N HIS A 73 10.06 -2.18 3.67
CA HIS A 73 10.82 -3.01 2.73
C HIS A 73 10.15 -3.22 1.37
N ALA A 74 8.86 -2.92 1.24
CA ALA A 74 8.14 -3.04 -0.03
C ALA A 74 8.82 -2.31 -1.21
N PRO A 75 9.37 -1.09 -1.05
CA PRO A 75 10.10 -0.39 -2.11
C PRO A 75 11.28 -1.17 -2.69
N ASP A 76 11.95 -2.00 -1.89
CA ASP A 76 13.16 -2.72 -2.30
C ASP A 76 12.87 -3.73 -3.43
N ALA A 77 11.60 -4.14 -3.58
CA ALA A 77 11.13 -5.04 -4.62
C ALA A 77 10.52 -4.32 -5.84
N LEU A 78 10.49 -2.98 -5.84
CA LEU A 78 9.84 -2.17 -6.87
C LEU A 78 10.87 -1.48 -7.77
N VAL A 79 10.62 -1.51 -9.07
CA VAL A 79 11.42 -0.82 -10.09
C VAL A 79 10.56 0.12 -10.91
N GLU A 80 11.12 1.27 -11.25
CA GLU A 80 10.57 2.19 -12.23
C GLU A 80 11.12 1.85 -13.61
N GLN A 81 10.22 1.59 -14.57
CA GLN A 81 10.60 1.39 -15.96
C GLN A 81 10.58 2.72 -16.70
N THR A 82 11.76 3.17 -17.11
CA THR A 82 11.94 4.37 -17.91
C THR A 82 12.44 4.01 -19.31
N THR A 83 12.21 4.88 -20.30
CA THR A 83 12.77 4.71 -21.64
C THR A 83 13.87 5.74 -21.83
N THR A 84 15.08 5.31 -22.19
CA THR A 84 16.18 6.21 -22.50
C THR A 84 15.97 6.93 -23.83
N ASP A 85 16.73 7.99 -24.09
CA ASP A 85 16.66 8.74 -25.35
C ASP A 85 16.93 7.86 -26.60
N ASP A 86 17.67 6.77 -26.42
CA ASP A 86 17.94 5.76 -27.46
C ASP A 86 16.83 4.69 -27.59
N GLY A 87 15.71 4.85 -26.88
CA GLY A 87 14.56 3.94 -26.94
C GLY A 87 14.70 2.63 -26.18
N ARG A 88 15.70 2.50 -25.29
CA ARG A 88 15.88 1.29 -24.46
C ARG A 88 15.11 1.40 -23.16
N ALA A 89 14.47 0.29 -22.75
CA ALA A 89 13.88 0.19 -21.43
C ALA A 89 14.99 0.07 -20.37
N GLU A 90 14.93 0.91 -19.34
CA GLU A 90 15.83 0.92 -18.19
C GLU A 90 15.01 0.76 -16.92
N GLU A 91 15.43 -0.17 -16.07
CA GLU A 91 14.85 -0.37 -14.74
C GLU A 91 15.70 0.35 -13.70
N LYS A 92 15.07 1.24 -12.94
CA LYS A 92 15.71 1.94 -11.81
C LYS A 92 15.04 1.54 -10.51
N PRO A 93 15.79 1.41 -9.41
CA PRO A 93 15.19 1.25 -8.09
C PRO A 93 14.18 2.37 -7.83
N LEU A 94 13.06 2.03 -7.19
CA LEU A 94 12.06 3.03 -6.79
C LEU A 94 12.71 4.12 -5.93
N ASN A 95 12.48 5.37 -6.31
CA ASN A 95 12.86 6.50 -5.46
C ASN A 95 12.02 6.47 -4.17
N ILE A 96 12.69 6.37 -3.02
CA ILE A 96 12.04 6.36 -1.71
C ILE A 96 11.14 7.59 -1.50
N SER A 97 11.47 8.75 -2.08
CA SER A 97 10.62 9.93 -2.01
C SER A 97 9.24 9.69 -2.62
N ASP A 98 9.14 8.93 -3.71
CA ASP A 98 7.87 8.66 -4.38
C ASP A 98 7.05 7.63 -3.61
N TRP A 99 7.71 6.66 -2.97
CA TRP A 99 7.05 5.78 -2.01
C TRP A 99 6.50 6.54 -0.81
N VAL A 100 7.27 7.47 -0.23
CA VAL A 100 6.81 8.31 0.89
C VAL A 100 5.59 9.15 0.49
N LYS A 101 5.59 9.78 -0.69
CA LYS A 101 4.39 10.51 -1.20
C LYS A 101 3.18 9.59 -1.36
N ALA A 102 3.40 8.35 -1.83
CA ALA A 102 2.34 7.37 -1.94
C ALA A 102 1.77 6.99 -0.55
N LEU A 103 2.64 6.79 0.45
CA LEU A 103 2.23 6.56 1.85
C LEU A 103 1.44 7.74 2.41
N GLU A 104 1.86 8.98 2.16
CA GLU A 104 1.15 10.21 2.56
C GLU A 104 -0.24 10.27 1.92
N THR A 105 -0.35 9.93 0.64
CA THR A 105 -1.63 9.90 -0.09
C THR A 105 -2.59 8.86 0.49
N VAL A 106 -2.09 7.67 0.83
CA VAL A 106 -2.90 6.64 1.49
C VAL A 106 -3.29 7.09 2.89
N GLU A 107 -2.39 7.71 3.65
CA GLU A 107 -2.69 8.27 4.97
C GLU A 107 -3.81 9.33 4.89
N ASP A 108 -3.78 10.19 3.88
CA ASP A 108 -4.83 11.17 3.64
C ASP A 108 -6.17 10.51 3.27
N SER A 109 -6.14 9.43 2.48
CA SER A 109 -7.33 8.59 2.22
C SER A 109 -7.92 8.04 3.54
N VAL A 110 -7.06 7.56 4.46
CA VAL A 110 -7.49 7.13 5.80
C VAL A 110 -8.14 8.29 6.55
N LYS A 111 -7.53 9.49 6.57
CA LYS A 111 -8.08 10.68 7.25
C LYS A 111 -9.44 11.09 6.70
N THR A 112 -9.60 11.10 5.37
CA THR A 112 -10.83 11.51 4.71
C THR A 112 -11.97 10.54 4.95
N ARG A 113 -11.68 9.23 5.03
CA ARG A 113 -12.71 8.18 5.16
C ARG A 113 -13.04 7.84 6.60
N LYS A 114 -12.13 8.09 7.54
CA LYS A 114 -12.33 7.80 8.95
C LYS A 114 -13.51 8.61 9.51
N SER A 115 -14.56 7.95 9.99
CA SER A 115 -15.62 8.64 10.75
C SER A 115 -15.14 9.16 12.10
N HIS A 116 -15.92 10.06 12.70
CA HIS A 116 -15.66 10.60 14.04
C HIS A 116 -15.91 9.57 15.17
N ILE A 117 -16.34 8.36 14.81
CA ILE A 117 -16.61 7.29 15.77
C ILE A 117 -15.28 6.67 16.22
N PRO A 118 -15.03 6.54 17.54
CA PRO A 118 -13.86 5.81 18.02
C PRO A 118 -13.82 4.39 17.49
N ARG A 119 -12.62 3.91 17.12
CA ARG A 119 -12.41 2.56 16.56
C ARG A 119 -13.13 2.31 15.22
N SER A 120 -13.39 3.36 14.45
CA SER A 120 -13.90 3.22 13.08
C SER A 120 -12.98 2.38 12.18
N ARG A 121 -13.63 1.76 11.20
CA ARG A 121 -13.06 0.87 10.19
C ARG A 121 -13.50 1.25 8.78
N ASP A 122 -13.97 2.49 8.58
CA ASP A 122 -14.57 2.92 7.32
C ASP A 122 -13.55 2.89 6.17
N TYR A 123 -12.29 3.26 6.46
CA TYR A 123 -11.21 3.11 5.50
C TYR A 123 -10.89 1.63 5.23
N LEU A 124 -10.77 0.82 6.27
CA LEU A 124 -10.50 -0.61 6.12
C LEU A 124 -11.59 -1.32 5.30
N ASP A 125 -12.86 -1.03 5.57
CA ASP A 125 -13.99 -1.60 4.84
C ASP A 125 -14.02 -1.11 3.37
N PHE A 126 -13.63 0.14 3.13
CA PHE A 126 -13.38 0.64 1.78
C PHE A 126 -12.27 -0.14 1.06
N VAL A 127 -11.11 -0.34 1.71
CA VAL A 127 -9.98 -1.09 1.12
C VAL A 127 -10.38 -2.52 0.80
N HIS A 128 -11.12 -3.18 1.69
CA HIS A 128 -11.67 -4.52 1.46
C HIS A 128 -12.57 -4.55 0.22
N GLY A 129 -13.48 -3.59 0.08
CA GLY A 129 -14.32 -3.46 -1.10
C GLY A 129 -13.51 -3.18 -2.38
N PHE A 130 -12.54 -2.27 -2.31
CA PHE A 130 -11.71 -1.86 -3.44
C PHE A 130 -10.81 -3.00 -3.95
N ILE A 131 -10.05 -3.63 -3.07
CA ILE A 131 -9.16 -4.75 -3.43
C ILE A 131 -9.99 -5.98 -3.83
N GLY A 132 -11.11 -6.23 -3.17
CA GLY A 132 -12.04 -7.31 -3.54
C GLY A 132 -12.56 -7.16 -4.98
N GLN A 133 -12.94 -5.95 -5.39
CA GLN A 133 -13.34 -5.66 -6.77
C GLN A 133 -12.17 -5.84 -7.74
N ALA A 134 -10.98 -5.34 -7.41
CA ALA A 134 -9.80 -5.46 -8.26
C ALA A 134 -9.40 -6.93 -8.51
N LYS A 135 -9.46 -7.78 -7.48
CA LYS A 135 -9.21 -9.24 -7.61
C LYS A 135 -10.28 -9.96 -8.43
N GLY A 136 -11.51 -9.45 -8.44
CA GLY A 136 -12.62 -9.97 -9.24
C GLY A 136 -12.58 -9.59 -10.73
N MET A 137 -11.77 -8.59 -11.12
CA MET A 137 -11.60 -8.20 -12.51
C MET A 137 -10.68 -9.20 -13.23
N LYS A 138 -11.25 -10.08 -14.06
CA LYS A 138 -10.47 -10.94 -14.96
C LYS A 138 -9.54 -10.08 -15.81
N ALA A 139 -8.25 -10.45 -15.84
CA ALA A 139 -7.22 -9.80 -16.63
C ALA A 139 -7.70 -9.51 -18.07
N LEU A 140 -7.62 -8.25 -18.49
CA LEU A 140 -7.77 -7.87 -19.90
C LEU A 140 -6.66 -8.56 -20.68
N LYS A 141 -6.98 -9.65 -21.37
CA LYS A 141 -6.04 -10.25 -22.34
C LYS A 141 -5.76 -9.18 -23.41
N PRO A 142 -4.48 -8.88 -23.72
CA PRO A 142 -4.17 -8.00 -24.83
C PRO A 142 -4.77 -8.59 -26.10
N LYS A 143 -5.49 -7.75 -26.85
CA LYS A 143 -6.04 -8.09 -28.16
C LYS A 143 -4.83 -8.39 -29.07
N ALA A 144 -4.65 -9.64 -29.46
CA ALA A 144 -3.62 -10.02 -30.42
C ALA A 144 -3.76 -9.14 -31.68
N PRO A 145 -2.64 -8.65 -32.26
CA PRO A 145 -2.72 -7.88 -33.49
C PRO A 145 -3.35 -8.74 -34.56
N ALA A 146 -4.36 -8.18 -35.23
CA ALA A 146 -5.03 -8.84 -36.34
C ALA A 146 -3.95 -9.21 -37.39
N GLY A 147 -3.70 -10.50 -37.54
CA GLY A 147 -2.81 -11.00 -38.58
C GLY A 147 -3.27 -10.48 -39.93
N LYS A 148 -2.41 -9.69 -40.58
CA LYS A 148 -2.59 -9.33 -41.98
C LYS A 148 -2.46 -10.63 -42.79
N LYS A 149 -3.52 -10.97 -43.51
CA LYS A 149 -3.49 -11.96 -44.60
C LYS A 149 -2.69 -11.39 -45.77
#